data_AF-A0A973EEB9-F1
#
_entry.id   AF-A0A973EEB9-F1
#
_cell.length_a   1.000
_cell.length_b   1.000
_cell.length_c   1.000
_cell.angle_alpha   90.00
_cell.angle_beta   90.00
_cell.angle_gamma   90.00
#
_symmetry.space_group_name_H-M   'P 1'
#
loop_
_entity.id
_entity.type
_entity.pdbx_description
1 polymer ?
#
loop_
_entity_poly.entity_id
_entity_poly.type
_entity_poly.pdbx_seq_one_letter_code
_entity_poly.pdbx_strand_id
1 'polypeptide(L)'
;MVLRRPAPLHPGTLVQRYDRFIADVALPQGVVRAHCVNTGRMEGLVRPGARVWLSAVPPESKRKLRWTLELIEIDGRLIGANTLAPNRLAEALVRARLIPGMKRWRQLETEVRYGENSRIDLMLRGKQDHLVEVKNCHLVYPDRRAYFPDSVSERASKHLRELIQERQQGRRASVLFILQRTDAVALRPSDLHDPTFASTAREAAAQGVVFRAALLEPTLAGWRFLRMIPVQLGDYALEPLAPYRAELTRYSGWKRRGKEA
;
A
#
# COMPACT_ATOMS: atom_id res chain seq x y z
N MET A 1 -18.03 -2.36 6.79
CA MET A 1 -17.21 -2.91 7.90
C MET A 1 -16.30 -1.83 8.44
N VAL A 2 -16.20 -1.70 9.77
CA VAL A 2 -15.29 -0.78 10.45
C VAL A 2 -14.25 -1.61 11.20
N LEU A 3 -12.97 -1.29 11.02
CA LEU A 3 -11.87 -1.87 11.79
C LEU A 3 -11.31 -0.82 12.73
N ARG A 4 -11.16 -1.16 14.01
CA ARG A 4 -10.62 -0.23 15.01
C ARG A 4 -9.10 -0.19 14.95
N ARG A 5 -8.54 0.98 15.25
CA ARG A 5 -7.10 1.11 15.53
C ARG A 5 -6.78 0.47 16.87
N PRO A 6 -5.60 -0.15 16.99
CA PRO A 6 -5.17 -0.77 18.24
C PRO A 6 -4.77 0.25 19.31
N ALA A 7 -4.45 1.48 18.90
CA ALA A 7 -3.99 2.54 19.77
C ALA A 7 -4.56 3.90 19.32
N PRO A 8 -4.78 4.83 20.27
CA PRO A 8 -5.15 6.20 19.93
C PRO A 8 -4.02 6.89 19.16
N LEU A 9 -4.42 7.87 18.37
CA LEU A 9 -3.51 8.65 17.53
C LEU A 9 -3.28 10.04 18.09
N HIS A 10 -2.05 10.51 18.01
CA HIS A 10 -1.60 11.80 18.52
C HIS A 10 -1.37 12.74 17.34
N PRO A 11 -2.04 13.92 17.30
CA PRO A 11 -1.85 14.87 16.21
C PRO A 11 -0.47 15.53 16.30
N GLY A 12 0.09 15.85 15.14
CA GLY A 12 1.33 16.61 15.01
C GLY A 12 1.45 17.25 13.63
N THR A 13 2.57 17.93 13.41
CA THR A 13 2.88 18.58 12.14
C THR A 13 4.16 17.99 11.57
N LEU A 14 4.11 17.48 10.33
CA LEU A 14 5.28 16.95 9.65
C LEU A 14 6.29 18.08 9.43
N VAL A 15 7.49 17.95 9.99
CA VAL A 15 8.60 18.87 9.72
C VAL A 15 9.28 18.44 8.42
N GLN A 16 9.72 17.18 8.38
CA GLN A 16 10.40 16.61 7.22
C GLN A 16 10.44 15.09 7.31
N ARG A 17 10.67 14.43 6.16
CA ARG A 17 11.13 13.04 6.09
C ARG A 17 12.38 13.00 5.25
N TYR A 18 13.52 12.84 5.89
CA TYR A 18 14.82 12.96 5.25
C TYR A 18 15.50 11.60 4.98
N ASP A 19 14.99 10.51 5.58
CA ASP A 19 15.50 9.15 5.38
C ASP A 19 14.34 8.16 5.14
N ARG A 20 14.68 6.93 4.75
CA ARG A 20 13.76 5.83 4.48
C ARG A 20 12.82 5.55 5.65
N PHE A 21 13.31 5.64 6.88
CA PHE A 21 12.60 5.19 8.08
C PHE A 21 12.29 6.29 9.09
N ILE A 22 12.69 7.53 8.85
CA ILE A 22 12.59 8.62 9.84
C ILE A 22 11.80 9.80 9.29
N ALA A 23 10.81 10.24 10.06
CA ALA A 23 10.13 11.51 9.88
C ALA A 23 10.21 12.32 11.18
N ASP A 24 10.59 13.59 11.07
CA ASP A 24 10.53 14.56 12.17
C ASP A 24 9.13 15.16 12.23
N VAL A 25 8.54 15.15 13.42
CA VAL A 25 7.18 15.62 13.65
C VAL A 25 7.16 16.55 14.85
N ALA A 26 6.63 17.75 14.67
CA ALA A 26 6.38 18.69 15.75
C ALA A 26 5.13 18.26 16.53
N LEU A 27 5.31 18.04 17.83
CA LEU A 27 4.25 17.82 18.82
C LEU A 27 4.26 18.99 19.82
N PRO A 28 3.22 19.14 20.68
CA PRO A 28 3.18 20.22 21.68
C PRO A 28 4.42 20.29 22.59
N GLN A 29 5.03 19.14 22.89
CA GLN A 29 6.22 19.01 23.72
C GLN A 29 7.56 19.16 22.96
N GLY A 30 7.53 19.43 21.65
CA GLY A 30 8.71 19.58 20.80
C GLY A 30 8.76 18.59 19.63
N VAL A 31 9.86 18.65 18.88
CA VAL A 31 10.08 17.81 17.70
C VAL A 31 10.49 16.40 18.13
N VAL A 32 9.79 15.39 17.62
CA VAL A 32 10.10 13.98 17.85
C VAL A 32 10.46 13.28 16.54
N ARG A 33 11.30 12.23 16.65
CA ARG A 33 11.56 11.31 15.54
C ARG A 33 10.54 10.18 15.55
N ALA A 34 9.73 10.10 14.49
CA ALA A 34 8.78 9.03 14.25
C ALA A 34 9.33 8.02 13.23
N HIS A 35 9.02 6.75 13.45
CA HIS A 35 9.28 5.69 12.49
C HIS A 35 8.31 5.83 11.31
N CYS A 36 8.85 6.03 10.11
CA CYS A 36 8.12 5.95 8.85
C CYS A 36 8.27 4.53 8.29
N VAL A 37 7.23 3.71 8.43
CA VAL A 37 7.31 2.29 8.02
C VAL A 37 7.29 2.11 6.51
N ASN A 38 6.78 3.11 5.79
CA ASN A 38 6.71 3.08 4.34
C ASN A 38 8.11 3.25 3.74
N THR A 39 8.65 2.16 3.22
CA THR A 39 9.99 2.16 2.61
C THR A 39 10.07 2.81 1.24
N GLY A 40 8.92 3.06 0.59
CA GLY A 40 8.82 3.70 -0.71
C GLY A 40 9.06 5.21 -0.65
N ARG A 41 8.98 5.85 -1.82
CA ARG A 41 9.21 7.28 -1.95
C ARG A 41 8.10 8.09 -1.29
N MET A 42 6.90 7.54 -1.16
CA MET A 42 5.74 8.28 -0.68
C MET A 42 5.47 9.53 -1.53
N GLU A 43 5.53 9.37 -2.85
CA GLU A 43 5.40 10.48 -3.80
C GLU A 43 4.13 11.29 -3.53
N GLY A 44 4.30 12.61 -3.40
CA GLY A 44 3.21 13.55 -3.12
C GLY A 44 2.68 13.58 -1.69
N LEU A 45 3.08 12.65 -0.82
CA LEU A 45 2.57 12.56 0.55
C LEU A 45 3.42 13.32 1.56
N VAL A 46 4.72 13.50 1.35
CA VAL A 46 5.62 13.96 2.42
C VAL A 46 5.80 15.47 2.37
N ARG A 47 4.68 16.20 2.54
CA ARG A 47 4.62 17.66 2.48
C ARG A 47 4.96 18.29 3.85
N PRO A 48 6.08 19.01 4.01
CA PRO A 48 6.34 19.77 5.24
C PRO A 48 5.16 20.68 5.59
N GLY A 49 4.84 20.77 6.87
CA GLY A 49 3.65 21.48 7.38
C GLY A 49 2.35 20.66 7.35
N ALA A 50 2.33 19.49 6.72
CA ALA A 50 1.13 18.64 6.72
C ALA A 50 0.79 18.15 8.13
N ARG A 51 -0.50 18.10 8.45
CA ARG A 51 -0.98 17.47 9.68
C ARG A 51 -0.74 15.97 9.58
N VAL A 52 -0.25 15.38 10.66
CA VAL A 52 0.05 13.95 10.77
C VAL A 52 -0.47 13.39 12.06
N TRP A 53 -0.59 12.08 12.11
CA TRP A 53 -1.00 11.36 13.31
C TRP A 53 -0.05 10.22 13.61
N LEU A 54 0.35 10.16 14.88
CA LEU A 54 1.31 9.20 15.38
C LEU A 54 0.65 8.20 16.34
N SER A 55 1.05 6.94 16.24
CA SER A 55 0.87 5.98 17.34
C SER A 55 2.09 6.01 18.25
N ALA A 56 1.86 5.95 19.56
CA ALA A 56 2.90 5.75 20.54
C ALA A 56 3.19 4.24 20.68
N VAL A 57 4.46 3.87 20.83
CA VAL A 57 4.80 2.51 21.26
C VAL A 57 4.49 2.36 22.76
N PRO A 58 4.08 1.17 23.22
CA PRO A 58 3.81 0.91 24.63
C PRO A 58 5.01 1.29 25.53
N PRO A 59 4.79 1.77 26.76
CA PRO A 59 5.85 2.20 27.69
C PRO A 59 7.01 1.20 27.79
N GLU A 60 6.70 -0.09 27.94
CA GLU A 60 7.61 -1.24 28.08
C GLU A 60 8.38 -1.61 26.81
N SER A 61 8.08 -0.99 25.67
CA SER A 61 8.75 -1.30 24.41
C SER A 61 10.23 -0.89 24.44
N LYS A 62 11.12 -1.81 24.05
CA LYS A 62 12.56 -1.54 23.85
C LYS A 62 12.88 -0.76 22.56
N ARG A 63 11.86 -0.33 21.80
CA ARG A 63 12.06 0.40 20.54
C ARG A 63 12.64 1.79 20.80
N LYS A 64 13.73 2.12 20.08
CA LYS A 64 14.38 3.45 20.15
C LYS A 64 13.46 4.58 19.69
N LEU A 65 12.73 4.38 18.59
CA LEU A 65 11.74 5.33 18.11
C LEU A 65 10.41 5.06 18.81
N ARG A 66 9.99 6.03 19.62
CA ARG A 66 8.78 5.92 20.45
C ARG A 66 7.48 6.19 19.70
N TRP A 67 7.58 6.71 18.47
CA TRP A 67 6.45 7.11 17.65
C TRP A 67 6.49 6.40 16.29
N THR A 68 5.33 6.11 15.73
CA THR A 68 5.19 5.61 14.35
C THR A 68 4.23 6.52 13.59
N LEU A 69 4.60 6.92 12.36
CA LEU A 69 3.76 7.72 11.49
C LEU A 69 2.63 6.86 10.92
N GLU A 70 1.38 7.15 11.30
CA GLU A 70 0.20 6.35 10.94
C GLU A 70 -0.58 6.97 9.78
N LEU A 71 -0.90 8.25 9.90
CA LEU A 71 -1.69 9.01 8.92
C LEU A 71 -1.03 10.33 8.57
N ILE A 72 -1.34 10.81 7.38
CA ILE A 72 -1.02 12.16 6.92
C ILE A 72 -2.27 12.78 6.28
N GLU A 73 -2.52 14.06 6.55
CA GLU A 73 -3.60 14.83 5.92
C GLU A 73 -3.04 15.59 4.74
N ILE A 74 -3.62 15.35 3.57
CA ILE A 74 -3.28 16.02 2.31
C ILE A 74 -4.57 16.56 1.72
N ASP A 75 -4.61 17.86 1.49
CA ASP A 75 -5.76 18.55 0.87
C ASP A 75 -7.09 18.19 1.57
N GLY A 76 -7.09 18.23 2.91
CA GLY A 76 -8.24 17.92 3.77
C GLY A 76 -8.59 16.43 3.92
N ARG A 77 -7.75 15.52 3.41
CA ARG A 77 -8.03 14.07 3.39
C ARG A 77 -6.98 13.30 4.18
N LEU A 78 -7.45 12.42 5.08
CA LEU A 78 -6.59 11.46 5.76
C LEU A 78 -6.13 10.37 4.77
N ILE A 79 -4.82 10.11 4.77
CA ILE A 79 -4.17 9.08 3.97
C ILE A 79 -3.34 8.19 4.89
N GLY A 80 -3.45 6.87 4.70
CA GLY A 80 -2.64 5.89 5.43
C GLY A 80 -1.17 5.95 5.03
N ALA A 81 -0.30 6.28 5.99
CA ALA A 81 1.15 6.29 5.82
C ALA A 81 1.82 4.99 6.28
N ASN A 82 1.17 4.23 7.18
CA ASN A 82 1.71 2.97 7.71
C ASN A 82 1.46 1.78 6.75
N THR A 83 2.53 1.27 6.15
CA THR A 83 2.51 0.14 5.21
C THR A 83 2.46 -1.25 5.84
N LEU A 84 2.41 -1.36 7.18
CA LEU A 84 2.10 -2.62 7.86
C LEU A 84 0.59 -2.86 8.00
N ALA A 85 -0.22 -1.80 7.95
CA ALA A 85 -1.67 -1.92 8.05
C ALA A 85 -2.31 -2.74 6.90
N PRO A 86 -1.87 -2.64 5.63
CA PRO A 86 -2.44 -3.37 4.49
C PRO A 86 -2.66 -4.86 4.69
N ASN A 87 -1.67 -5.62 5.18
CA ASN A 87 -1.83 -7.07 5.36
C ASN A 87 -2.95 -7.40 6.36
N ARG A 88 -3.00 -6.67 7.49
CA ARG A 88 -4.08 -6.81 8.48
C ARG A 88 -5.45 -6.41 7.93
N LEU A 89 -5.50 -5.33 7.15
CA LEU A 89 -6.75 -4.86 6.52
C LEU A 89 -7.24 -5.86 5.48
N ALA A 90 -6.35 -6.39 4.65
CA ALA A 90 -6.63 -7.43 3.68
C ALA A 90 -7.15 -8.70 4.37
N GLU A 91 -6.46 -9.18 5.40
CA GLU A 91 -6.88 -10.35 6.18
C GLU A 91 -8.30 -10.16 6.73
N ALA A 92 -8.57 -9.03 7.38
CA ALA A 92 -9.89 -8.75 7.93
C ALA A 92 -10.99 -8.67 6.87
N LEU A 93 -10.72 -8.08 5.69
CA LEU A 93 -11.67 -8.04 4.58
C LEU A 93 -11.97 -9.44 4.02
N VAL A 94 -10.94 -10.30 3.95
CA VAL A 94 -11.10 -11.68 3.48
C VAL A 94 -11.84 -12.52 4.52
N ARG A 95 -11.51 -12.40 5.82
CA ARG A 95 -12.25 -13.05 6.92
C ARG A 95 -13.72 -12.66 6.94
N ALA A 96 -14.02 -11.39 6.73
CA ALA A 96 -15.38 -10.87 6.62
C ALA A 96 -16.09 -11.21 5.29
N ARG A 97 -15.44 -11.96 4.39
CA ARG A 97 -15.99 -12.39 3.08
C ARG A 97 -16.45 -11.21 2.20
N LEU A 98 -15.82 -10.05 2.35
CA LEU A 98 -16.18 -8.83 1.62
C LEU A 98 -15.53 -8.74 0.23
N ILE A 99 -14.47 -9.52 -0.02
CA ILE A 99 -13.75 -9.47 -1.29
C ILE A 99 -14.42 -10.41 -2.32
N PRO A 100 -14.91 -9.89 -3.46
CA PRO A 100 -15.51 -10.71 -4.51
C PRO A 100 -14.56 -11.80 -5.03
N GLY A 101 -15.09 -13.02 -5.14
CA GLY A 101 -14.31 -14.20 -5.54
C GLY A 101 -13.46 -14.83 -4.43
N MET A 102 -13.47 -14.31 -3.19
CA MET A 102 -12.70 -14.85 -2.04
C MET A 102 -13.63 -15.30 -0.90
N LYS A 103 -14.85 -15.74 -1.23
CA LYS A 103 -15.89 -16.07 -0.24
C LYS A 103 -15.92 -17.54 0.21
N ARG A 104 -15.22 -18.44 -0.48
CA ARG A 104 -15.27 -19.90 -0.22
C ARG A 104 -13.87 -20.43 0.06
N TRP A 105 -13.60 -20.71 1.34
CA TRP A 105 -12.38 -21.33 1.84
C TRP A 105 -12.63 -21.86 3.27
N ARG A 106 -11.88 -22.87 3.68
CA ARG A 106 -11.96 -23.55 4.98
C ARG A 106 -11.03 -22.92 6.00
N GLN A 107 -9.81 -22.58 5.59
CA GLN A 107 -8.79 -21.99 6.46
C GLN A 107 -8.13 -20.81 5.76
N LEU A 108 -7.76 -19.79 6.55
CA LEU A 108 -6.93 -18.67 6.13
C LEU A 108 -5.62 -18.73 6.92
N GLU A 109 -4.51 -18.81 6.20
CA GLU A 109 -3.16 -18.72 6.72
C GLU A 109 -2.52 -17.41 6.24
N THR A 110 -1.56 -16.88 6.99
CA THR A 110 -0.84 -15.64 6.67
C THR A 110 0.66 -15.91 6.56
N GLU A 111 1.38 -15.16 5.73
CA GLU A 111 2.84 -15.23 5.59
C GLU A 111 3.38 -16.64 5.25
N VAL A 112 2.65 -17.38 4.40
CA VAL A 112 2.97 -18.77 4.04
C VAL A 112 4.10 -18.80 3.02
N ARG A 113 5.14 -19.62 3.27
CA ARG A 113 6.23 -19.83 2.29
C ARG A 113 5.68 -20.50 1.02
N TYR A 114 6.08 -19.99 -0.15
CA TYR A 114 5.76 -20.55 -1.46
C TYR A 114 6.85 -20.19 -2.47
N GLY A 115 6.90 -20.92 -3.60
CA GLY A 115 7.96 -20.77 -4.59
C GLY A 115 9.34 -21.00 -3.99
N GLU A 116 10.36 -20.42 -4.62
CA GLU A 116 11.75 -20.70 -4.27
C GLU A 116 12.25 -19.90 -3.05
N ASN A 117 11.81 -18.64 -2.89
CA ASN A 117 12.27 -17.75 -1.81
C ASN A 117 11.25 -16.65 -1.47
N SER A 118 9.96 -16.98 -1.49
CA SER A 118 8.89 -16.01 -1.30
C SER A 118 7.89 -16.44 -0.23
N ARG A 119 7.14 -15.46 0.27
CA ARG A 119 6.02 -15.66 1.19
C ARG A 119 4.81 -14.96 0.62
N ILE A 120 3.67 -15.66 0.62
CA ILE A 120 2.40 -15.09 0.21
C ILE A 120 1.74 -14.49 1.45
N ASP A 121 1.21 -13.27 1.31
CA ASP A 121 0.62 -12.55 2.44
C ASP A 121 -0.57 -13.33 3.02
N LEU A 122 -1.47 -13.84 2.18
CA LEU A 122 -2.59 -14.68 2.58
C LEU A 122 -2.73 -15.93 1.70
N MET A 123 -2.95 -17.08 2.33
CA MET A 123 -3.26 -18.35 1.67
C MET A 123 -4.65 -18.84 2.13
N LEU A 124 -5.59 -18.94 1.19
CA LEU A 124 -6.95 -19.41 1.45
C LEU A 124 -7.05 -20.88 1.06
N ARG A 125 -7.06 -21.78 2.05
CA ARG A 125 -7.15 -23.23 1.84
C ARG A 125 -8.58 -23.65 1.56
N GLY A 126 -8.81 -24.35 0.46
CA GLY A 126 -10.15 -24.65 -0.03
C GLY A 126 -10.24 -25.94 -0.84
N LYS A 127 -11.22 -25.99 -1.75
CA LYS A 127 -11.24 -26.99 -2.84
C LYS A 127 -10.06 -26.78 -3.80
N GLN A 128 -9.72 -25.51 -4.00
CA GLN A 128 -8.56 -25.05 -4.74
C GLN A 128 -7.94 -23.94 -3.90
N ASP A 129 -6.67 -24.08 -3.58
CA ASP A 129 -5.95 -23.07 -2.80
C ASP A 129 -5.89 -21.74 -3.55
N HIS A 130 -6.01 -20.65 -2.81
CA HIS A 130 -6.01 -19.30 -3.36
C HIS A 130 -4.96 -18.44 -2.68
N LEU A 131 -3.90 -18.13 -3.43
CA LEU A 131 -2.83 -17.22 -3.04
C LEU A 131 -3.27 -15.77 -3.24
N VAL A 132 -3.06 -14.94 -2.23
CA VAL A 132 -3.39 -13.51 -2.29
C VAL A 132 -2.18 -12.70 -1.84
N GLU A 133 -1.58 -12.01 -2.81
CA GLU A 133 -0.52 -11.03 -2.59
C GLU A 133 -1.16 -9.67 -2.28
N VAL A 134 -0.78 -9.06 -1.17
CA VAL A 134 -1.30 -7.78 -0.71
C VAL A 134 -0.32 -6.68 -1.07
N LYS A 135 -0.84 -5.60 -1.69
CA LYS A 135 -0.04 -4.44 -2.06
C LYS A 135 -0.59 -3.17 -1.43
N ASN A 136 0.29 -2.35 -0.86
CA ASN A 136 -0.06 -1.00 -0.45
C ASN A 136 -0.03 -0.05 -1.65
N CYS A 137 -1.13 0.62 -1.96
CA CYS A 137 -1.15 1.68 -2.97
C CYS A 137 -1.61 2.99 -2.32
N HIS A 138 -0.79 4.02 -2.44
CA HIS A 138 -1.06 5.32 -1.85
C HIS A 138 -0.97 6.47 -2.86
N LEU A 139 -0.27 6.31 -3.98
CA LEU A 139 -0.11 7.34 -5.00
C LEU A 139 -1.40 7.47 -5.80
N VAL A 140 -1.96 8.69 -5.87
CA VAL A 140 -3.13 9.04 -6.68
C VAL A 140 -2.86 10.39 -7.31
N TYR A 141 -3.05 10.48 -8.63
CA TYR A 141 -2.93 11.72 -9.37
C TYR A 141 -4.29 12.46 -9.49
N PRO A 142 -4.31 13.73 -9.93
CA PRO A 142 -5.55 14.53 -10.06
C PRO A 142 -6.62 13.90 -10.94
N ASP A 143 -6.25 13.01 -11.86
CA ASP A 143 -7.18 12.21 -12.67
C ASP A 143 -7.97 11.17 -11.85
N ARG A 144 -7.72 11.09 -10.53
CA ARG A 144 -8.32 10.20 -9.54
C ARG A 144 -8.00 8.73 -9.75
N ARG A 145 -6.94 8.41 -10.49
CA ARG A 145 -6.42 7.04 -10.62
C ARG A 145 -5.32 6.84 -9.60
N ALA A 146 -5.35 5.70 -8.95
CA ALA A 146 -4.26 5.23 -8.10
C ALA A 146 -3.21 4.51 -8.95
N TYR A 147 -1.94 4.67 -8.59
CA TYR A 147 -0.81 4.14 -9.34
C TYR A 147 0.06 3.28 -8.43
N PHE A 148 0.39 2.06 -8.88
CA PHE A 148 1.32 1.19 -8.17
C PHE A 148 2.31 0.54 -9.15
N PRO A 149 3.62 0.50 -8.81
CA PRO A 149 4.25 1.11 -7.64
C PRO A 149 4.49 2.62 -7.82
N ASP A 150 4.99 3.30 -6.78
CA ASP A 150 5.45 4.71 -6.80
C ASP A 150 6.95 4.83 -7.12
N SER A 151 7.62 3.70 -7.37
CA SER A 151 9.04 3.56 -7.68
C SER A 151 9.34 2.15 -8.17
N VAL A 152 10.45 1.96 -8.89
CA VAL A 152 10.87 0.64 -9.39
C VAL A 152 10.95 -0.39 -8.26
N SER A 153 10.32 -1.54 -8.47
CA SER A 153 10.22 -2.63 -7.51
C SER A 153 10.39 -4.00 -8.18
N GLU A 154 11.65 -4.39 -8.40
CA GLU A 154 12.02 -5.72 -8.91
C GLU A 154 11.37 -6.86 -8.12
N ARG A 155 11.22 -6.69 -6.80
CA ARG A 155 10.54 -7.64 -5.93
C ARG A 155 9.06 -7.79 -6.28
N ALA A 156 8.36 -6.70 -6.60
CA ALA A 156 6.95 -6.77 -6.96
C ALA A 156 6.76 -7.55 -8.27
N SER A 157 7.61 -7.31 -9.26
CA SER A 157 7.60 -8.05 -10.53
C SER A 157 7.96 -9.53 -10.34
N LYS A 158 8.93 -9.85 -9.47
CA LYS A 158 9.25 -11.24 -9.10
C LYS A 158 8.02 -11.98 -8.54
N HIS A 159 7.33 -11.37 -7.58
CA HIS A 159 6.14 -11.99 -6.97
C HIS A 159 5.04 -12.25 -8.00
N LEU A 160 4.85 -11.37 -8.99
CA LEU A 160 3.87 -11.60 -10.06
C LEU A 160 4.22 -12.83 -10.90
N ARG A 161 5.49 -13.04 -11.25
CA ARG A 161 5.94 -14.24 -11.99
C ARG A 161 5.74 -15.51 -11.18
N GLU A 162 5.99 -15.48 -9.88
CA GLU A 162 5.71 -16.62 -9.00
C GLU A 162 4.19 -16.90 -8.94
N LEU A 163 3.33 -15.88 -8.91
CA LEU A 163 1.88 -16.09 -8.99
C LEU A 163 1.42 -16.69 -10.33
N ILE A 164 2.09 -16.36 -11.44
CA ILE A 164 1.84 -17.01 -12.74
C ILE A 164 2.16 -18.50 -12.67
N GLN A 165 3.30 -18.87 -12.08
CA GLN A 165 3.67 -20.28 -11.90
C GLN A 165 2.64 -21.04 -11.05
N GLU A 166 2.13 -20.42 -10.00
CA GLU A 166 1.09 -21.02 -9.15
C GLU A 166 -0.25 -21.18 -9.88
N ARG A 167 -0.58 -20.28 -10.81
CA ARG A 167 -1.73 -20.43 -11.72
C ARG A 167 -1.55 -21.64 -12.64
N GLN A 168 -0.37 -21.83 -13.19
CA GLN A 168 -0.04 -22.96 -14.07
C GLN A 168 -0.11 -24.31 -13.33
N GLN A 169 0.21 -24.32 -12.04
CA GLN A 169 0.02 -25.48 -11.15
C GLN A 169 -1.45 -25.71 -10.72
N GLY A 170 -2.39 -24.97 -11.30
CA GLY A 170 -3.81 -25.13 -11.02
C GLY A 170 -4.26 -24.54 -9.69
N ARG A 171 -3.52 -23.61 -9.07
CA ARG A 171 -4.02 -22.84 -7.92
C ARG A 171 -4.70 -21.56 -8.38
N ARG A 172 -5.45 -20.91 -7.50
CA ARG A 172 -5.96 -19.54 -7.73
C ARG A 172 -4.93 -18.55 -7.23
N ALA A 173 -4.78 -17.43 -7.93
CA ALA A 173 -3.86 -16.37 -7.55
C ALA A 173 -4.53 -15.01 -7.69
N SER A 174 -4.22 -14.09 -6.79
CA SER A 174 -4.73 -12.73 -6.86
C SER A 174 -3.78 -11.72 -6.25
N VAL A 175 -3.82 -10.52 -6.79
CA VAL A 175 -3.23 -9.34 -6.15
C VAL A 175 -4.36 -8.51 -5.56
N LEU A 176 -4.25 -8.16 -4.29
CA LEU A 176 -5.19 -7.30 -3.58
C LEU A 176 -4.49 -6.01 -3.14
N PHE A 177 -4.75 -4.92 -3.86
CA PHE A 177 -4.33 -3.60 -3.46
C PHE A 177 -5.20 -3.06 -2.33
N ILE A 178 -4.57 -2.51 -1.30
CA ILE A 178 -5.22 -1.81 -0.21
C ILE A 178 -4.90 -0.33 -0.35
N LEU A 179 -5.94 0.48 -0.54
CA LEU A 179 -5.85 1.93 -0.62
C LEU A 179 -6.47 2.53 0.64
N GLN A 180 -5.65 3.19 1.45
CA GLN A 180 -6.08 3.88 2.66
C GLN A 180 -6.31 5.37 2.37
N ARG A 181 -7.23 5.67 1.45
CA ARG A 181 -7.66 7.02 1.04
C ARG A 181 -9.00 6.92 0.31
N THR A 182 -9.68 8.04 0.05
CA THR A 182 -11.08 8.04 -0.41
C THR A 182 -11.30 8.60 -1.83
N ASP A 183 -10.27 9.18 -2.42
CA ASP A 183 -10.36 10.00 -3.63
C ASP A 183 -10.08 9.23 -4.94
N ALA A 184 -9.55 8.00 -4.85
CA ALA A 184 -9.34 7.13 -6.00
C ALA A 184 -10.65 6.49 -6.52
N VAL A 185 -10.82 6.48 -7.85
CA VAL A 185 -11.95 5.83 -8.53
C VAL A 185 -11.55 4.55 -9.27
N ALA A 186 -10.27 4.38 -9.58
CA ALA A 186 -9.69 3.20 -10.21
C ALA A 186 -8.20 3.08 -9.83
N LEU A 187 -7.60 1.92 -10.07
CA LEU A 187 -6.16 1.69 -9.91
C LEU A 187 -5.54 1.22 -11.22
N ARG A 188 -4.30 1.63 -11.50
CA ARG A 188 -3.48 1.19 -12.64
C ARG A 188 -2.11 0.68 -12.15
N PRO A 189 -1.58 -0.40 -12.74
CA PRO A 189 -0.14 -0.64 -12.73
C PRO A 189 0.56 0.58 -13.34
N SER A 190 1.64 1.04 -12.72
CA SER A 190 2.24 2.32 -13.10
C SER A 190 3.35 2.15 -14.14
N ASP A 191 3.01 2.28 -15.42
CA ASP A 191 4.00 2.36 -16.52
C ASP A 191 5.02 3.51 -16.31
N LEU A 192 4.60 4.61 -15.67
CA LEU A 192 5.46 5.78 -15.43
C LEU A 192 6.60 5.51 -14.41
N HIS A 193 6.38 4.60 -13.46
CA HIS A 193 7.29 4.37 -12.34
C HIS A 193 8.03 3.04 -12.45
N ASP A 194 7.37 2.03 -13.01
CA ASP A 194 7.93 0.71 -13.24
C ASP A 194 7.24 0.05 -14.45
N PRO A 195 7.71 0.33 -15.68
CA PRO A 195 7.21 -0.29 -16.90
C PRO A 195 7.29 -1.82 -16.86
N THR A 196 8.33 -2.37 -16.21
CA THR A 196 8.52 -3.81 -16.04
C THR A 196 7.44 -4.42 -15.17
N PHE A 197 7.08 -3.77 -14.05
CA PHE A 197 5.96 -4.21 -13.23
C PHE A 197 4.64 -4.13 -14.00
N ALA A 198 4.40 -3.03 -14.73
CA ALA A 198 3.16 -2.84 -15.47
C ALA A 198 2.96 -3.91 -16.56
N SER A 199 3.99 -4.20 -17.36
CA SER A 199 3.96 -5.27 -18.36
C SER A 199 3.78 -6.65 -17.71
N THR A 200 4.50 -6.94 -16.62
CA THR A 200 4.36 -8.21 -15.88
C THR A 200 2.95 -8.35 -15.27
N ALA A 201 2.31 -7.24 -14.86
CA ALA A 201 0.94 -7.27 -14.33
C ALA A 201 -0.08 -7.60 -15.42
N ARG A 202 0.09 -7.05 -16.63
CA ARG A 202 -0.73 -7.40 -17.80
C ARG A 202 -0.57 -8.87 -18.18
N GLU A 203 0.66 -9.37 -18.22
CA GLU A 203 0.96 -10.79 -18.46
C GLU A 203 0.31 -11.67 -17.39
N ALA A 204 0.48 -11.34 -16.11
CA ALA A 204 -0.10 -12.11 -15.02
C ALA A 204 -1.63 -12.18 -15.11
N ALA A 205 -2.27 -11.08 -15.51
CA ALA A 205 -3.71 -11.05 -15.74
C ALA A 205 -4.14 -11.96 -16.90
N ALA A 206 -3.38 -11.96 -18.00
CA ALA A 206 -3.61 -12.86 -19.14
C ALA A 206 -3.47 -14.34 -18.74
N GLN A 207 -2.59 -14.66 -17.77
CA GLN A 207 -2.43 -15.99 -17.18
C GLN A 207 -3.45 -16.30 -16.05
N GLY A 208 -4.44 -15.42 -15.85
CA GLY A 208 -5.54 -15.63 -14.92
C GLY A 208 -5.26 -15.25 -13.47
N VAL A 209 -4.18 -14.52 -13.17
CA VAL A 209 -4.03 -13.83 -11.88
C VAL A 209 -5.05 -12.70 -11.80
N VAL A 210 -5.89 -12.68 -10.76
CA VAL A 210 -6.96 -11.69 -10.66
C VAL A 210 -6.54 -10.50 -9.80
N PHE A 211 -6.58 -9.29 -10.36
CA PHE A 211 -6.23 -8.05 -9.67
C PHE A 211 -7.47 -7.39 -9.05
N ARG A 212 -7.33 -6.92 -7.81
CA ARG A 212 -8.41 -6.29 -7.03
C ARG A 212 -7.87 -5.09 -6.26
N ALA A 213 -8.70 -4.08 -6.06
CA ALA A 213 -8.35 -2.92 -5.25
C ALA A 213 -9.48 -2.60 -4.26
N ALA A 214 -9.17 -2.58 -2.97
CA ALA A 214 -10.07 -2.19 -1.91
C ALA A 214 -9.79 -0.75 -1.47
N LEU A 215 -10.83 0.08 -1.48
CA LEU A 215 -10.78 1.46 -1.02
C LEU A 215 -11.30 1.53 0.43
N LEU A 216 -10.46 2.03 1.34
CA LEU A 216 -10.80 2.22 2.74
C LEU A 216 -10.60 3.69 3.12
N GLU A 217 -11.57 4.22 3.85
CA GLU A 217 -11.44 5.50 4.51
C GLU A 217 -10.68 5.33 5.83
N PRO A 218 -9.48 5.90 5.98
CA PRO A 218 -8.85 5.98 7.29
C PRO A 218 -9.54 7.05 8.14
N THR A 219 -9.81 6.72 9.40
CA THR A 219 -10.25 7.65 10.43
C THR A 219 -9.30 7.62 11.61
N LEU A 220 -9.43 8.57 12.54
CA LEU A 220 -8.63 8.55 13.77
C LEU A 220 -8.92 7.33 14.65
N ALA A 221 -10.14 6.79 14.57
CA ALA A 221 -10.55 5.60 15.33
C ALA A 221 -10.22 4.28 14.61
N GLY A 222 -9.93 4.30 13.31
CA GLY A 222 -9.99 3.07 12.53
C GLY A 222 -9.85 3.22 11.02
N TRP A 223 -10.50 2.28 10.34
CA TRP A 223 -10.73 2.26 8.90
C TRP A 223 -12.16 1.85 8.63
N ARG A 224 -12.79 2.45 7.63
CA ARG A 224 -14.07 2.01 7.08
C ARG A 224 -13.84 1.48 5.68
N PHE A 225 -14.17 0.20 5.46
CA PHE A 225 -14.23 -0.34 4.11
C PHE A 225 -15.35 0.34 3.33
N LEU A 226 -15.01 0.94 2.19
CA LEU A 226 -15.98 1.64 1.35
C LEU A 226 -16.49 0.71 0.25
N ARG A 227 -15.60 0.28 -0.63
CA ARG A 227 -15.92 -0.51 -1.82
C ARG A 227 -14.66 -1.11 -2.45
N MET A 228 -14.88 -2.03 -3.38
CA MET A 228 -13.88 -2.36 -4.39
C MET A 228 -13.89 -1.30 -5.49
N ILE A 229 -12.73 -0.99 -6.05
CA ILE A 229 -12.59 -0.15 -7.25
C ILE A 229 -11.96 -0.98 -8.38
N PRO A 230 -12.26 -0.65 -9.66
CA PRO A 230 -11.69 -1.37 -10.79
C PRO A 230 -10.16 -1.23 -10.84
N VAL A 231 -9.49 -2.32 -11.22
CA VAL A 231 -8.09 -2.31 -11.64
C VAL A 231 -8.05 -2.28 -13.16
N GLN A 232 -7.55 -1.18 -13.72
CA GLN A 232 -7.41 -0.95 -15.14
C GLN A 232 -6.03 -1.42 -15.58
N LEU A 233 -5.97 -2.52 -16.32
CA LEU A 233 -4.73 -3.12 -16.82
C LEU A 233 -4.36 -2.67 -18.23
N GLY A 234 -5.29 -2.01 -18.95
CA GLY A 234 -5.04 -1.50 -20.29
C GLY A 234 -3.99 -0.39 -20.32
N ASP A 235 -3.49 -0.10 -21.51
CA ASP A 235 -2.55 0.99 -21.74
C ASP A 235 -3.22 2.35 -21.53
N TYR A 236 -2.39 3.36 -21.26
CA TYR A 236 -2.83 4.75 -21.10
C TYR A 236 -1.70 5.71 -21.47
N ALA A 237 -2.07 6.90 -21.94
CA ALA A 237 -1.13 7.95 -22.28
C ALA A 237 -0.35 8.43 -21.03
N LEU A 238 0.96 8.57 -21.15
CA LEU A 238 1.85 9.00 -20.06
C LEU A 238 2.03 10.51 -20.02
N GLU A 239 1.86 11.16 -21.17
CA GLU A 239 2.04 12.60 -21.38
C GLU A 239 1.20 13.42 -20.39
N PRO A 240 -0.09 13.09 -20.11
CA PRO A 240 -0.88 13.82 -19.13
C PRO A 240 -0.40 13.66 -17.68
N LEU A 241 0.42 12.65 -17.37
CA LEU A 241 0.88 12.34 -16.02
C LEU A 241 2.23 12.97 -15.67
N ALA A 242 3.05 13.26 -16.67
CA ALA A 242 4.38 13.83 -16.48
C ALA A 242 4.36 15.14 -15.65
N PRO A 243 3.43 16.10 -15.88
CA PRO A 243 3.35 17.30 -15.05
C PRO A 243 3.04 16.99 -13.58
N TYR A 244 2.12 16.04 -13.32
CA TYR A 244 1.76 15.67 -11.94
C TYR A 244 2.94 15.07 -11.20
N ARG A 245 3.72 14.21 -11.86
CA ARG A 245 4.93 13.62 -11.28
C ARG A 245 5.97 14.70 -10.97
N ALA A 246 6.21 15.62 -11.90
CA ALA A 246 7.15 16.72 -11.68
C ALA A 246 6.74 17.55 -10.44
N GLU A 247 5.44 17.83 -10.31
CA GLU A 247 4.90 18.57 -9.18
C GLU A 247 5.02 17.82 -7.85
N LEU A 248 4.73 16.51 -7.83
CA LEU A 248 4.73 15.71 -6.60
C LEU A 248 6.13 15.22 -6.20
N THR A 249 7.11 15.26 -7.11
CA THR A 249 8.49 14.86 -6.83
C THR A 249 9.12 15.69 -5.69
N ARG A 250 8.78 16.99 -5.57
CA ARG A 250 9.28 17.86 -4.48
C ARG A 250 8.72 17.50 -3.09
N TYR A 251 7.62 16.73 -3.05
CA TYR A 251 6.97 16.22 -1.85
C TYR A 251 7.15 14.70 -1.71
N SER A 252 8.16 14.16 -2.38
CA SER A 252 8.60 12.77 -2.18
C SER A 252 9.62 12.72 -1.05
N GLY A 253 9.68 11.59 -0.37
CA GLY A 253 10.72 11.31 0.63
C GLY A 253 12.11 11.13 0.01
N TRP A 254 12.98 10.48 0.79
CA TRP A 254 14.38 10.23 0.46
C TRP A 254 14.62 9.71 -0.98
N LYS A 255 15.71 10.17 -1.60
CA LYS A 255 16.23 9.59 -2.85
C LYS A 255 17.21 8.47 -2.50
N ARG A 256 17.09 7.32 -3.18
CA ARG A 256 18.05 6.23 -3.05
C ARG A 256 19.41 6.70 -3.57
N ARG A 257 20.43 6.78 -2.71
CA ARG A 257 21.81 7.06 -3.13
C ARG A 257 22.22 5.99 -4.15
N GLY A 258 22.73 6.41 -5.32
CA GLY A 258 23.37 5.51 -6.29
C GLY A 258 22.51 4.96 -7.45
N LYS A 259 21.31 5.49 -7.71
CA LYS A 259 20.66 5.34 -9.02
C LYS A 259 20.16 6.71 -9.47
N GLU A 260 21.03 7.45 -10.12
CA GLU A 260 20.61 8.55 -11.00
C GLU A 260 19.76 7.96 -12.13
N ALA A 261 18.84 8.80 -12.62
CA ALA A 261 17.87 8.46 -13.65
C ALA A 261 18.56 8.05 -14.97
#